data_AF-A0A847FGI3-F1
#
_entry.id   AF-A0A847FGI3-F1
#
_cell.length_a   1.000
_cell.length_b   1.000
_cell.length_c   1.000
_cell.angle_alpha   90.00
_cell.angle_beta   90.00
_cell.angle_gamma   90.00
#
_symmetry.space_group_name_H-M   'P 1'
#
loop_
_entity.id
_entity.type
_entity.pdbx_description
1 polymer ?
#
loop_
_entity_poly.entity_id
_entity_poly.type
_entity_poly.pdbx_seq_one_letter_code
_entity_poly.pdbx_strand_id
1 'polypeptide(L)'
;MKKAILLTLAAAFILVGAGTFVRAEDASIVSTSMSMSIRVENVYNSFGVQISGIETTTTTTTTANSLNETSSTTTIQTVYSEWRGGSVKVDKIAGTSDTKASDDSYSHTTFSVDYEYESGTGKLSSASGGSSTNGSYGTDANGEAIGTYNTETSETYTIKNGQALRTQSSTTGASYGPDGTKKADIKQSATYGYSLAGGSWQLTAETTVSENIGVDGSSEKITRSKTYSRDKNGVLGGVSQTASGTKVVITSAGASKTLTMHDYSAEFEFGDAGWYLKKESYTWEEGAADEGTADEGTAGEGDASAEAEG
;
A
#
# COMPACT_ATOMS: atom_id res chain seq x y z
N MET A 1 -4.25 -28.78 -2.70
CA MET A 1 -4.63 -27.36 -2.55
C MET A 1 -3.53 -26.53 -3.19
N LYS A 2 -3.86 -25.74 -4.21
CA LYS A 2 -2.88 -24.85 -4.85
C LYS A 2 -2.55 -23.74 -3.86
N LYS A 3 -1.30 -23.69 -3.42
CA LYS A 3 -0.79 -22.69 -2.49
C LYS A 3 -0.76 -21.36 -3.24
N ALA A 4 -1.64 -20.44 -2.89
CA ALA A 4 -1.60 -19.09 -3.42
C ALA A 4 -0.38 -18.39 -2.82
N ILE A 5 0.54 -17.93 -3.66
CA ILE A 5 1.57 -16.98 -3.24
C ILE A 5 0.82 -15.75 -2.73
N LEU A 6 0.88 -15.52 -1.42
CA LEU A 6 0.40 -14.28 -0.82
C LEU A 6 1.41 -13.19 -1.25
N LEU A 7 1.15 -12.57 -2.39
CA LEU A 7 1.89 -11.39 -2.84
C LEU A 7 1.44 -10.23 -1.94
N THR A 8 2.16 -10.02 -0.84
CA THR A 8 1.94 -8.83 0.00
C THR A 8 2.34 -7.60 -0.83
N LEU A 9 1.34 -6.92 -1.39
CA LEU A 9 1.53 -5.65 -2.11
C LEU A 9 2.10 -4.61 -1.12
N ALA A 10 3.40 -4.37 -1.18
CA ALA A 10 4.05 -3.24 -0.53
C ALA A 10 3.89 -2.00 -1.42
N ALA A 11 2.67 -1.45 -1.50
CA ALA A 11 2.46 -0.15 -2.11
C ALA A 11 2.95 0.97 -1.15
N ALA A 12 4.05 1.61 -1.53
CA ALA A 12 4.50 2.94 -1.10
C ALA A 12 4.56 3.26 0.42
N PHE A 13 5.54 2.67 1.12
CA PHE A 13 6.09 3.26 2.36
C PHE A 13 7.34 4.08 2.04
N ILE A 14 7.15 5.36 1.72
CA ILE A 14 8.21 6.35 1.85
C ILE A 14 8.34 6.60 3.36
N LEU A 15 9.48 6.19 3.93
CA LEU A 15 9.81 6.02 5.34
C LEU A 15 9.23 4.78 6.04
N VAL A 16 10.11 3.77 6.15
CA VAL A 16 10.02 2.58 7.03
C VAL A 16 8.99 1.54 6.60
N GLY A 17 9.45 0.61 5.76
CA GLY A 17 8.74 -0.64 5.49
C GLY A 17 9.28 -1.33 4.25
N ALA A 18 10.45 -1.98 4.37
CA ALA A 18 10.87 -2.96 3.37
C ALA A 18 9.76 -4.00 3.23
N GLY A 19 9.19 -4.14 2.03
CA GLY A 19 8.31 -5.26 1.72
C GLY A 19 9.13 -6.54 1.84
N THR A 20 8.91 -7.32 2.89
CA THR A 20 9.55 -8.63 3.03
C THR A 20 8.83 -9.62 2.12
N PHE A 21 9.50 -10.10 1.08
CA PHE A 21 9.01 -11.21 0.22
C PHE A 21 9.24 -12.59 0.85
N VAL A 22 9.65 -12.62 2.13
CA VAL A 22 10.02 -13.86 2.79
C VAL A 22 8.77 -14.70 3.03
N ARG A 23 8.75 -15.92 2.48
CA ARG A 23 7.59 -16.84 2.57
C ARG A 23 7.26 -17.11 4.03
N ALA A 24 6.04 -16.78 4.43
CA ALA A 24 5.56 -16.87 5.81
C ALA A 24 4.82 -18.18 6.14
N GLU A 25 4.60 -19.10 5.18
CA GLU A 25 3.75 -20.27 5.46
C GLU A 25 4.31 -21.18 6.56
N ASP A 26 5.63 -21.28 6.74
CA ASP A 26 6.25 -22.17 7.75
C ASP A 26 7.59 -21.66 8.32
N ALA A 27 7.92 -20.37 8.11
CA ALA A 27 9.24 -19.83 8.45
C ALA A 27 9.15 -18.53 9.26
N SER A 28 9.74 -18.53 10.45
CA SER A 28 9.87 -17.32 11.26
C SER A 28 11.01 -16.46 10.72
N ILE A 29 10.88 -15.14 10.78
CA ILE A 29 12.01 -14.24 10.55
C ILE A 29 13.06 -14.49 11.64
N VAL A 30 14.30 -14.76 11.24
CA VAL A 30 15.41 -15.04 12.15
C VAL A 30 16.40 -13.88 12.22
N SER A 31 16.50 -13.08 11.16
CA SER A 31 17.34 -11.88 11.20
C SER A 31 16.86 -10.82 10.22
N THR A 32 17.09 -9.57 10.60
CA THR A 32 17.00 -8.39 9.74
C THR A 32 18.27 -7.58 9.96
N SER A 33 19.01 -7.32 8.88
CA SER A 33 20.17 -6.43 8.89
C SER A 33 19.88 -5.19 8.05
N MET A 34 20.44 -4.06 8.45
CA MET A 34 20.29 -2.79 7.76
C MET A 34 21.66 -2.12 7.60
N SER A 35 21.96 -1.64 6.40
CA SER A 35 23.09 -0.75 6.12
C SER A 35 22.59 0.53 5.48
N MET A 36 23.16 1.66 5.88
CA MET A 36 22.76 2.98 5.36
C MET A 36 23.99 3.80 5.01
N SER A 37 23.94 4.49 3.88
CA SER A 37 24.91 5.51 3.48
C SER A 37 24.20 6.79 3.08
N ILE A 38 24.70 7.93 3.56
CA ILE A 38 24.14 9.24 3.25
C ILE A 38 25.22 10.08 2.57
N ARG A 39 24.88 10.65 1.42
CA ARG A 39 25.72 11.61 0.68
C ARG A 39 25.02 12.96 0.66
N VAL A 40 25.72 13.99 1.09
CA VAL A 40 25.20 15.36 1.13
C VAL A 40 26.06 16.27 0.25
N GLU A 41 25.42 17.01 -0.65
CA GLU A 41 26.01 18.07 -1.45
C GLU A 41 25.27 19.38 -1.17
N ASN A 42 25.98 20.38 -0.67
CA ASN A 42 25.41 21.70 -0.39
C ASN A 42 26.07 22.76 -1.27
N VAL A 43 25.27 23.63 -1.85
CA VAL A 43 25.74 24.78 -2.62
C VAL A 43 25.54 26.04 -1.79
N TYR A 44 26.59 26.85 -1.71
CA TYR A 44 26.59 28.11 -0.96
C TYR A 44 26.82 29.29 -1.90
N ASN A 45 26.23 30.43 -1.57
CA ASN A 45 26.54 31.69 -2.26
C ASN A 45 27.86 32.30 -1.77
N SER A 46 28.26 33.44 -2.34
CA SER A 46 29.49 34.16 -1.98
C SER A 46 29.54 34.66 -0.53
N PHE A 47 28.40 34.67 0.17
CA PHE A 47 28.30 35.06 1.58
C PHE A 47 28.31 33.85 2.53
N GLY A 48 28.50 32.62 2.01
CA GLY A 48 28.51 31.39 2.80
C GLY A 48 27.11 30.93 3.23
N VAL A 49 26.04 31.47 2.63
CA VAL A 49 24.67 31.03 2.90
C VAL A 49 24.31 29.90 1.94
N GLN A 50 23.79 28.78 2.47
CA GLN A 50 23.33 27.66 1.64
C GLN A 50 22.15 28.12 0.77
N ILE A 51 22.22 27.83 -0.53
CA ILE A 51 21.18 28.18 -1.50
C ILE A 51 20.51 26.96 -2.13
N SER A 52 21.17 25.80 -2.08
CA SER A 52 20.54 24.52 -2.43
C SER A 52 21.29 23.37 -1.78
N GLY A 53 20.66 22.20 -1.79
CA GLY A 53 21.23 20.97 -1.28
C GLY A 53 20.66 19.75 -1.98
N ILE A 54 21.46 18.71 -2.08
CA ILE A 54 21.06 17.37 -2.51
C ILE A 54 21.53 16.40 -1.43
N GLU A 55 20.60 15.66 -0.85
CA GLU A 55 20.90 14.58 0.08
C GLU A 55 20.42 13.25 -0.51
N THR A 56 21.34 12.33 -0.78
CA THR A 56 21.03 10.99 -1.24
C THR A 56 21.28 10.00 -0.12
N THR A 57 20.23 9.31 0.31
CA THR A 57 20.28 8.22 1.28
C THR A 57 20.06 6.90 0.56
N THR A 58 21.02 5.98 0.68
CA THR A 58 20.89 4.59 0.25
C THR A 58 20.74 3.72 1.49
N THR A 59 19.64 2.98 1.57
CA THR A 59 19.39 2.01 2.63
C THR A 59 19.22 0.63 2.03
N THR A 60 19.99 -0.34 2.51
CA THR A 60 19.80 -1.75 2.17
C THR A 60 19.35 -2.50 3.41
N THR A 61 18.19 -3.14 3.32
CA THR A 61 17.65 -4.02 4.36
C THR A 61 17.65 -5.44 3.83
N THR A 62 18.24 -6.37 4.57
CA THR A 62 18.20 -7.81 4.24
C THR A 62 17.53 -8.56 5.36
N THR A 63 16.52 -9.35 5.02
CA THR A 63 15.79 -10.20 5.97
C THR A 63 16.00 -11.66 5.59
N ALA A 64 16.22 -12.51 6.59
CA ALA A 64 16.32 -13.96 6.43
C ALA A 64 15.33 -14.69 7.36
N ASN A 65 14.71 -15.76 6.88
CA ASN A 65 13.89 -16.64 7.72
C ASN A 65 14.66 -17.86 8.24
N SER A 66 13.95 -18.68 9.02
CA SER A 66 14.43 -19.94 9.58
C SER A 66 14.76 -21.02 8.54
N LEU A 67 14.43 -20.79 7.26
CA LEU A 67 14.78 -21.66 6.14
C LEU A 67 15.97 -21.12 5.34
N ASN A 68 16.63 -20.05 5.80
CA ASN A 68 17.70 -19.33 5.10
C ASN A 68 17.29 -18.72 3.73
N GLU A 69 15.99 -18.57 3.48
CA GLU A 69 15.51 -17.75 2.37
C GLU A 69 15.75 -16.29 2.71
N THR A 70 16.18 -15.50 1.73
CA THR A 70 16.54 -14.10 1.94
C THR A 70 15.75 -13.18 1.03
N SER A 71 15.47 -11.97 1.53
CA SER A 71 14.93 -10.86 0.75
C SER A 71 15.75 -9.61 1.06
N SER A 72 16.32 -8.99 0.03
CA SER A 72 17.12 -7.78 0.15
C SER A 72 16.47 -6.64 -0.61
N THR A 73 16.16 -5.56 0.10
CA THR A 73 15.62 -4.32 -0.44
C THR A 73 16.68 -3.23 -0.39
N THR A 74 17.01 -2.63 -1.53
CA THR A 74 17.85 -1.43 -1.61
C THR A 74 16.98 -0.26 -2.05
N THR A 75 16.89 0.77 -1.20
CA THR A 75 16.17 2.00 -1.47
C THR A 75 17.16 3.15 -1.59
N ILE A 76 17.08 3.90 -2.69
CA ILE A 76 17.81 5.14 -2.90
C ILE A 76 16.80 6.27 -2.87
N GLN A 77 16.89 7.16 -1.89
CA GLN A 77 16.07 8.37 -1.77
C GLN A 77 16.97 9.59 -1.92
N THR A 78 16.57 10.51 -2.78
CA THR A 78 17.23 11.81 -2.95
C THR A 78 16.27 12.94 -2.56
N VAL A 79 16.72 13.80 -1.66
CA VAL A 79 16.04 15.02 -1.23
C VAL A 79 16.72 16.20 -1.90
N TYR A 80 15.96 16.92 -2.72
CA TYR A 80 16.38 18.17 -3.36
C TYR A 80 15.84 19.33 -2.55
N SER A 81 16.71 20.28 -2.24
CA SER A 81 16.35 21.47 -1.48
C SER A 81 16.86 22.73 -2.17
N GLU A 82 16.05 23.79 -2.18
CA GLU A 82 16.39 25.09 -2.76
C GLU A 82 16.02 26.25 -1.83
N TRP A 83 16.64 27.40 -2.05
CA TRP A 83 16.31 28.64 -1.36
C TRP A 83 14.93 29.16 -1.79
N ARG A 84 13.98 29.14 -0.84
CA ARG A 84 12.62 29.65 -1.01
C ARG A 84 12.32 30.67 0.09
N GLY A 85 12.01 31.91 -0.32
CA GLY A 85 11.52 32.97 0.58
C GLY A 85 12.38 33.24 1.82
N GLY A 86 13.72 33.14 1.71
CA GLY A 86 14.64 33.48 2.81
C GLY A 86 15.22 32.29 3.57
N SER A 87 14.95 31.05 3.17
CA SER A 87 15.56 29.85 3.74
C SER A 87 15.60 28.70 2.74
N VAL A 88 16.47 27.71 2.96
CA VAL A 88 16.46 26.46 2.19
C VAL A 88 15.24 25.62 2.60
N LYS A 89 14.50 25.11 1.61
CA LYS A 89 13.31 24.27 1.76
C LYS A 89 13.45 23.02 0.89
N VAL A 90 12.78 21.95 1.26
CA VAL A 90 12.71 20.72 0.45
C VAL A 90 11.74 20.96 -0.71
N ASP A 91 12.23 20.83 -1.93
CA ASP A 91 11.45 21.01 -3.15
C ASP A 91 10.97 19.70 -3.73
N LYS A 92 11.78 18.65 -3.62
CA LYS A 92 11.47 17.34 -4.18
C LYS A 92 12.10 16.24 -3.36
N ILE A 93 11.36 15.15 -3.18
CA ILE A 93 11.89 13.87 -2.73
C ILE A 93 11.65 12.90 -3.87
N ALA A 94 12.66 12.16 -4.30
CA ALA A 94 12.49 11.14 -5.34
C ALA A 94 13.43 9.97 -5.11
N GLY A 95 13.08 8.81 -5.65
CA GLY A 95 13.91 7.64 -5.43
C GLY A 95 13.47 6.40 -6.15
N THR A 96 14.25 5.35 -5.90
CA THR A 96 13.95 3.99 -6.34
C THR A 96 14.03 3.03 -5.16
N SER A 97 13.31 1.92 -5.26
CA SER A 97 13.40 0.81 -4.32
C SER A 97 13.37 -0.50 -5.09
N ASP A 98 14.45 -1.26 -4.95
CA ASP A 98 14.67 -2.54 -5.60
C ASP A 98 14.65 -3.63 -4.55
N THR A 99 13.77 -4.62 -4.70
CA THR A 99 13.76 -5.78 -3.81
C THR A 99 14.01 -7.04 -4.61
N LYS A 100 14.95 -7.87 -4.14
CA LYS A 100 15.25 -9.18 -4.71
C LYS A 100 15.18 -10.24 -3.62
N ALA A 101 14.53 -11.35 -3.89
CA ALA A 101 14.52 -12.51 -3.01
C ALA A 101 15.37 -13.67 -3.55
N SER A 102 15.59 -14.68 -2.70
CA SER A 102 16.38 -15.87 -3.01
C SER A 102 15.76 -16.80 -4.05
N ASP A 103 14.47 -16.64 -4.35
CA ASP A 103 13.76 -17.32 -5.43
C ASP A 103 13.82 -16.56 -6.77
N ASP A 104 14.72 -15.58 -6.86
CA ASP A 104 14.88 -14.63 -7.96
C ASP A 104 13.68 -13.72 -8.24
N SER A 105 12.66 -13.71 -7.38
CA SER A 105 11.59 -12.72 -7.47
C SER A 105 12.13 -11.31 -7.25
N TYR A 106 11.63 -10.39 -8.05
CA TYR A 106 12.10 -9.01 -8.08
C TYR A 106 10.95 -8.01 -8.12
N SER A 107 11.16 -6.87 -7.47
CA SER A 107 10.27 -5.70 -7.54
C SER A 107 11.09 -4.43 -7.65
N HIS A 108 10.70 -3.56 -8.58
CA HIS A 108 11.27 -2.23 -8.77
C HIS A 108 10.19 -1.18 -8.56
N THR A 109 10.44 -0.22 -7.67
CA THR A 109 9.56 0.94 -7.47
C THR A 109 10.31 2.22 -7.77
N THR A 110 9.71 3.14 -8.51
CA THR A 110 10.10 4.55 -8.58
C THR A 110 9.08 5.39 -7.83
N PHE A 111 9.52 6.44 -7.13
CA PHE A 111 8.62 7.32 -6.40
C PHE A 111 9.10 8.77 -6.43
N SER A 112 8.16 9.71 -6.31
CA SER A 112 8.47 11.12 -6.12
C SER A 112 7.38 11.85 -5.35
N VAL A 113 7.79 12.89 -4.62
CA VAL A 113 6.94 13.92 -4.04
C VAL A 113 7.54 15.26 -4.40
N ASP A 114 6.75 16.12 -5.04
CA ASP A 114 7.11 17.48 -5.43
C ASP A 114 6.36 18.47 -4.53
N TYR A 115 7.07 19.48 -4.04
CA TYR A 115 6.58 20.53 -3.14
C TYR A 115 6.63 21.88 -3.85
N GLU A 116 5.53 22.62 -3.79
CA GLU A 116 5.47 23.96 -4.37
C GLU A 116 5.38 25.03 -3.30
N TYR A 117 5.99 26.18 -3.58
CA TYR A 117 6.06 27.30 -2.67
C TYR A 117 5.55 28.58 -3.33
N GLU A 118 4.82 29.40 -2.57
CA GLU A 118 4.41 30.73 -2.99
C GLU A 118 5.61 31.61 -3.33
N SER A 119 5.57 32.25 -4.48
CA SER A 119 6.57 33.23 -4.88
C SER A 119 6.61 34.40 -3.89
N GLY A 120 7.81 34.85 -3.53
CA GLY A 120 8.05 35.97 -2.61
C GLY A 120 7.93 35.64 -1.12
N THR A 121 7.02 34.75 -0.70
CA THR A 121 6.86 34.39 0.72
C THR A 121 7.58 33.11 1.10
N GLY A 122 7.81 32.19 0.15
CA GLY A 122 8.39 30.86 0.43
C GLY A 122 7.51 29.97 1.32
N LYS A 123 6.22 30.28 1.42
CA LYS A 123 5.25 29.43 2.13
C LYS A 123 4.90 28.23 1.26
N LEU A 124 4.88 27.04 1.85
CA LEU A 124 4.46 25.82 1.18
C LEU A 124 2.98 25.96 0.76
N SER A 125 2.71 25.84 -0.53
CA SER A 125 1.36 26.01 -1.11
C SER A 125 0.72 24.69 -1.50
N SER A 126 1.50 23.74 -1.99
CA SER A 126 0.99 22.45 -2.43
C SER A 126 2.07 21.36 -2.29
N ALA A 127 1.62 20.12 -2.36
CA ALA A 127 2.47 18.96 -2.56
C ALA A 127 1.72 17.94 -3.40
N SER A 128 2.45 17.22 -4.24
CA SER A 128 1.90 16.13 -5.05
C SER A 128 2.91 14.99 -5.11
N GLY A 129 2.43 13.76 -5.20
CA GLY A 129 3.32 12.61 -5.19
C GLY A 129 2.71 11.37 -5.81
N GLY A 130 3.54 10.36 -5.97
CA GLY A 130 3.15 9.10 -6.57
C GLY A 130 4.30 8.12 -6.70
N SER A 131 3.97 6.92 -7.15
CA SER A 131 4.95 5.87 -7.42
C SER A 131 4.51 4.95 -8.54
N SER A 132 5.46 4.27 -9.16
CA SER A 132 5.21 3.17 -10.09
C SER A 132 6.01 1.96 -9.63
N THR A 133 5.37 0.80 -9.58
CA THR A 133 5.99 -0.45 -9.15
C THR A 133 5.79 -1.50 -10.22
N ASN A 134 6.86 -2.22 -10.54
CA ASN A 134 6.85 -3.36 -11.46
C ASN A 134 7.50 -4.55 -10.75
N GLY A 135 6.78 -5.66 -10.63
CA GLY A 135 7.32 -6.92 -10.16
C GLY A 135 7.51 -7.91 -11.29
N SER A 136 8.61 -8.65 -11.25
CA SER A 136 8.97 -9.58 -12.31
C SER A 136 9.83 -10.74 -11.83
N TYR A 137 9.81 -11.81 -12.63
CA TYR A 137 10.66 -13.00 -12.53
C TYR A 137 10.56 -13.76 -11.20
N GLY A 138 11.21 -14.92 -11.15
CA GLY A 138 11.24 -15.83 -10.02
C GLY A 138 10.50 -17.13 -10.31
N THR A 139 10.64 -18.09 -9.39
CA THR A 139 9.95 -19.37 -9.47
C THR A 139 9.20 -19.68 -8.18
N ASP A 140 8.04 -20.30 -8.29
CA ASP A 140 7.35 -20.83 -7.13
C ASP A 140 8.11 -22.03 -6.52
N ALA A 141 7.55 -22.63 -5.47
CA ALA A 141 8.17 -23.78 -4.81
C ALA A 141 8.31 -25.03 -5.69
N ASN A 142 7.59 -25.09 -6.81
CA ASN A 142 7.64 -26.19 -7.77
C ASN A 142 8.62 -25.89 -8.91
N GLY A 143 9.29 -24.73 -8.89
CA GLY A 143 10.17 -24.27 -9.97
C GLY A 143 9.41 -23.67 -11.16
N GLU A 144 8.10 -23.43 -11.04
CA GLU A 144 7.31 -22.79 -12.09
C GLU A 144 7.52 -21.29 -12.07
N ALA A 145 7.73 -20.67 -13.23
CA ALA A 145 7.90 -19.23 -13.32
C ALA A 145 6.71 -18.50 -12.69
N ILE A 146 6.98 -17.45 -11.92
CA ILE A 146 5.92 -16.57 -11.41
C ILE A 146 5.60 -15.48 -12.43
N GLY A 147 4.38 -14.97 -12.34
CA GLY A 147 3.87 -13.89 -13.17
C GLY A 147 4.51 -12.54 -12.90
N THR A 148 4.05 -11.50 -13.59
CA THR A 148 4.47 -10.11 -13.38
C THR A 148 3.30 -9.27 -12.86
N TYR A 149 3.60 -8.09 -12.32
CA TYR A 149 2.57 -7.10 -12.01
C TYR A 149 3.11 -5.69 -12.18
N ASN A 150 2.24 -4.76 -12.56
CA ASN A 150 2.57 -3.34 -12.66
C ASN A 150 1.49 -2.54 -11.94
N THR A 151 1.88 -1.53 -11.15
CA THR A 151 0.96 -0.64 -10.45
C THR A 151 1.45 0.79 -10.49
N GLU A 152 0.52 1.73 -10.57
CA GLU A 152 0.77 3.17 -10.41
C GLU A 152 -0.02 3.70 -9.22
N THR A 153 0.60 4.56 -8.44
CA THR A 153 0.04 5.21 -7.26
C THR A 153 0.06 6.71 -7.42
N SER A 154 -1.07 7.34 -7.13
CA SER A 154 -1.21 8.80 -7.02
C SER A 154 -1.51 9.18 -5.56
N GLU A 155 -1.01 10.32 -5.13
CA GLU A 155 -1.14 10.79 -3.76
C GLU A 155 -1.69 12.22 -3.71
N THR A 156 -2.55 12.48 -2.74
CA THR A 156 -3.08 13.82 -2.47
C THR A 156 -2.63 14.30 -1.10
N TYR A 157 -2.41 15.61 -0.99
CA TYR A 157 -1.88 16.24 0.20
C TYR A 157 -2.74 17.43 0.62
N THR A 158 -2.77 17.69 1.93
CA THR A 158 -3.25 18.95 2.50
C THR A 158 -2.11 19.66 3.20
N ILE A 159 -2.00 20.97 3.02
CA ILE A 159 -1.01 21.78 3.74
C ILE A 159 -1.61 22.28 5.06
N LYS A 160 -0.97 21.95 6.18
CA LYS A 160 -1.35 22.46 7.51
C LYS A 160 -0.12 22.98 8.24
N ASN A 161 -0.14 24.24 8.64
CA ASN A 161 0.96 24.90 9.37
C ASN A 161 2.33 24.72 8.67
N GLY A 162 2.36 24.82 7.34
CA GLY A 162 3.59 24.68 6.56
C GLY A 162 4.09 23.24 6.39
N GLN A 163 3.30 22.23 6.76
CA GLN A 163 3.60 20.82 6.53
C GLN A 163 2.63 20.23 5.51
N ALA A 164 3.13 19.46 4.55
CA ALA A 164 2.30 18.64 3.67
C ALA A 164 1.92 17.34 4.38
N LEU A 165 0.64 17.04 4.44
CA LEU A 165 0.09 15.83 5.04
C LEU A 165 -0.61 15.04 3.94
N ARG A 166 -0.10 13.84 3.64
CA ARG A 166 -0.71 12.95 2.63
C ARG A 166 -2.09 12.52 3.11
N THR A 167 -3.17 12.94 2.47
CA THR A 167 -4.54 12.63 2.88
C THR A 167 -5.10 11.39 2.20
N GLN A 168 -4.64 11.11 0.98
CA GLN A 168 -5.08 9.95 0.22
C GLN A 168 -3.94 9.39 -0.61
N SER A 169 -4.00 8.09 -0.87
CA SER A 169 -3.24 7.40 -1.89
C SER A 169 -4.19 6.50 -2.68
N SER A 170 -4.01 6.41 -3.99
CA SER A 170 -4.80 5.55 -4.87
C SER A 170 -3.87 4.83 -5.84
N THR A 171 -3.90 3.51 -5.80
CA THR A 171 -3.09 2.62 -6.62
C THR A 171 -3.99 1.84 -7.58
N THR A 172 -3.58 1.77 -8.83
CA THR A 172 -4.22 0.94 -9.86
C THR A 172 -3.17 0.15 -10.60
N GLY A 173 -3.51 -1.06 -11.04
CA GLY A 173 -2.57 -1.89 -11.78
C GLY A 173 -3.17 -3.20 -12.25
N ALA A 174 -2.31 -4.10 -12.70
CA ALA A 174 -2.69 -5.42 -13.14
C ALA A 174 -1.58 -6.44 -12.87
N SER A 175 -1.97 -7.71 -12.74
CA SER A 175 -1.07 -8.85 -12.71
C SER A 175 -1.24 -9.72 -13.95
N TYR A 176 -0.18 -10.44 -14.29
CA TYR A 176 -0.06 -11.24 -15.50
C TYR A 176 0.55 -12.59 -15.16
N GLY A 177 0.23 -13.63 -15.92
CA GLY A 177 0.88 -14.93 -15.85
C GLY A 177 2.28 -14.89 -16.48
N PRO A 178 3.04 -15.98 -16.35
CA PRO A 178 4.37 -16.10 -16.96
C PRO A 178 4.35 -16.01 -18.49
N ASP A 179 3.21 -16.35 -19.09
CA ASP A 179 2.92 -16.24 -20.53
C ASP A 179 2.50 -14.83 -20.96
N GLY A 180 2.48 -13.87 -20.04
CA GLY A 180 2.01 -12.50 -20.28
C GLY A 180 0.49 -12.34 -20.30
N THR A 181 -0.28 -13.40 -20.05
CA THR A 181 -1.74 -13.30 -20.02
C THR A 181 -2.20 -12.56 -18.76
N LYS A 182 -3.06 -11.54 -18.91
CA LYS A 182 -3.60 -10.81 -17.77
C LYS A 182 -4.36 -11.76 -16.83
N LYS A 183 -4.12 -11.66 -15.53
CA LYS A 183 -4.76 -12.49 -14.49
C LYS A 183 -5.71 -11.70 -13.61
N ALA A 184 -5.33 -10.50 -13.20
CA ALA A 184 -6.19 -9.67 -12.37
C ALA A 184 -5.95 -8.17 -12.57
N ASP A 185 -6.97 -7.39 -12.28
CA ASP A 185 -6.85 -5.97 -11.96
C ASP A 185 -6.57 -5.80 -10.46
N ILE A 186 -5.72 -4.82 -10.15
CA ILE A 186 -5.30 -4.47 -8.80
C ILE A 186 -5.79 -3.05 -8.53
N LYS A 187 -6.50 -2.87 -7.42
CA LYS A 187 -6.91 -1.55 -6.92
C LYS A 187 -6.58 -1.47 -5.44
N GLN A 188 -6.00 -0.37 -5.03
CA GLN A 188 -5.81 -0.07 -3.62
C GLN A 188 -6.05 1.41 -3.38
N SER A 189 -6.61 1.76 -2.23
CA SER A 189 -6.67 3.14 -1.78
C SER A 189 -6.38 3.20 -0.29
N ALA A 190 -5.75 4.28 0.14
CA ALA A 190 -5.51 4.57 1.54
C ALA A 190 -5.96 5.99 1.85
N THR A 191 -6.52 6.19 3.04
CA THR A 191 -6.90 7.49 3.59
C THR A 191 -6.26 7.67 4.95
N TYR A 192 -5.77 8.88 5.22
CA TYR A 192 -4.94 9.14 6.39
C TYR A 192 -5.54 10.27 7.25
N GLY A 193 -5.63 10.01 8.55
CA GLY A 193 -6.05 10.96 9.57
C GLY A 193 -4.86 11.46 10.38
N TYR A 194 -4.85 12.77 10.68
CA TYR A 194 -3.77 13.40 11.45
C TYR A 194 -4.32 14.26 12.58
N SER A 195 -3.58 14.32 13.69
CA SER A 195 -3.79 15.28 14.78
C SER A 195 -2.47 15.91 15.20
N LEU A 196 -2.54 17.10 15.80
CA LEU A 196 -1.34 17.78 16.32
C LEU A 196 -1.01 17.23 17.71
N ALA A 197 0.18 16.66 17.88
CA ALA A 197 0.69 16.20 19.17
C ALA A 197 2.21 16.41 19.23
N GLY A 198 2.77 16.78 20.39
CA GLY A 198 4.21 17.06 20.51
C GLY A 198 4.73 18.15 19.55
N GLY A 199 3.88 19.10 19.15
CA GLY A 199 4.27 20.19 18.23
C GLY A 199 4.39 19.79 16.76
N SER A 200 3.95 18.58 16.37
CA SER A 200 4.00 18.08 14.99
C SER A 200 2.70 17.36 14.61
N TRP A 201 2.35 17.37 13.32
CA TRP A 201 1.21 16.59 12.85
C TRP A 201 1.58 15.10 12.85
N GLN A 202 0.80 14.33 13.60
CA GLN A 202 1.02 12.91 13.81
C GLN A 202 -0.12 12.11 13.18
N LEU A 203 0.23 11.00 12.52
CA LEU A 203 -0.74 10.06 11.98
C LEU A 203 -1.53 9.43 13.14
N THR A 204 -2.85 9.48 13.06
CA THR A 204 -3.78 8.92 14.06
C THR A 204 -4.57 7.74 13.53
N ALA A 205 -4.84 7.71 12.22
CA ALA A 205 -5.54 6.62 11.59
C ALA A 205 -5.15 6.47 10.13
N GLU A 206 -5.25 5.24 9.64
CA GLU A 206 -5.11 4.89 8.24
C GLU A 206 -6.22 3.90 7.90
N THR A 207 -6.99 4.17 6.86
CA THR A 207 -7.93 3.18 6.30
C THR A 207 -7.52 2.84 4.89
N THR A 208 -7.24 1.56 4.67
CA THR A 208 -6.76 1.01 3.41
C THR A 208 -7.79 0.03 2.87
N VAL A 209 -8.18 0.21 1.61
CA VAL A 209 -9.04 -0.70 0.86
C VAL A 209 -8.20 -1.32 -0.25
N SER A 210 -8.04 -2.63 -0.25
CA SER A 210 -7.40 -3.39 -1.32
C SER A 210 -8.44 -4.25 -2.04
N GLU A 211 -8.39 -4.30 -3.36
CA GLU A 211 -9.28 -5.09 -4.20
C GLU A 211 -8.49 -5.69 -5.37
N ASN A 212 -8.53 -7.01 -5.48
CA ASN A 212 -8.03 -7.75 -6.63
C ASN A 212 -9.22 -8.37 -7.38
N ILE A 213 -9.26 -8.22 -8.70
CA ILE A 213 -10.36 -8.72 -9.54
C ILE A 213 -9.78 -9.60 -10.64
N GLY A 214 -10.02 -10.90 -10.56
CA GLY A 214 -9.63 -11.88 -11.56
C GLY A 214 -10.38 -11.70 -12.87
N VAL A 215 -9.73 -12.05 -13.98
CA VAL A 215 -10.35 -12.04 -15.33
C VAL A 215 -11.53 -13.02 -15.45
N ASP A 216 -11.61 -14.00 -14.56
CA ASP A 216 -12.71 -14.96 -14.43
C ASP A 216 -13.88 -14.43 -13.58
N GLY A 217 -13.79 -13.21 -13.06
CA GLY A 217 -14.78 -12.61 -12.16
C GLY A 217 -14.60 -12.98 -10.69
N SER A 218 -13.58 -13.78 -10.33
CA SER A 218 -13.19 -13.93 -8.93
C SER A 218 -12.69 -12.59 -8.37
N SER A 219 -12.85 -12.36 -7.08
CA SER A 219 -12.35 -11.13 -6.46
C SER A 219 -12.06 -11.29 -4.98
N GLU A 220 -11.21 -10.42 -4.45
CA GLU A 220 -11.01 -10.28 -3.01
C GLU A 220 -10.86 -8.80 -2.69
N LYS A 221 -11.73 -8.31 -1.81
CA LYS A 221 -11.72 -6.94 -1.31
C LYS A 221 -11.58 -6.96 0.20
N ILE A 222 -10.61 -6.23 0.73
CA ILE A 222 -10.40 -6.09 2.17
C ILE A 222 -10.25 -4.61 2.50
N THR A 223 -10.97 -4.16 3.53
CA THR A 223 -10.81 -2.85 4.16
C THR A 223 -10.16 -3.06 5.52
N ARG A 224 -9.02 -2.42 5.75
CA ARG A 224 -8.31 -2.40 7.03
C ARG A 224 -8.31 -0.98 7.57
N SER A 225 -8.63 -0.82 8.85
CA SER A 225 -8.52 0.45 9.57
C SER A 225 -7.54 0.29 10.71
N LYS A 226 -6.41 0.98 10.64
CA LYS A 226 -5.42 1.07 11.70
C LYS A 226 -5.61 2.36 12.48
N THR A 227 -5.46 2.31 13.79
CA THR A 227 -5.44 3.51 14.65
C THR A 227 -4.18 3.54 15.50
N TYR A 228 -3.67 4.75 15.71
CA TYR A 228 -2.42 5.03 16.42
C TYR A 228 -2.72 5.92 17.61
N SER A 229 -2.51 5.39 18.81
CA SER A 229 -2.72 6.10 20.06
C SER A 229 -1.41 6.72 20.53
N ARG A 230 -1.39 8.03 20.73
CA ARG A 230 -0.21 8.79 21.15
C ARG A 230 -0.47 9.57 22.43
N ASP A 231 0.57 9.75 23.24
CA ASP A 231 0.52 10.66 24.37
C ASP A 231 0.55 12.13 23.93
N LYS A 232 0.43 13.06 24.89
CA LYS A 232 0.49 14.52 24.62
C LYS A 232 1.82 14.98 23.99
N ASN A 233 2.89 14.21 24.18
CA ASN A 233 4.22 14.50 23.63
C ASN A 233 4.41 13.89 22.23
N GLY A 234 3.40 13.17 21.71
CA GLY A 234 3.44 12.52 20.40
C GLY A 234 4.05 11.11 20.43
N VAL A 235 4.37 10.56 21.60
CA VAL A 235 4.95 9.22 21.74
C VAL A 235 3.88 8.17 21.46
N LEU A 236 4.17 7.22 20.56
CA LEU A 236 3.27 6.14 20.18
C LEU A 236 3.12 5.11 21.30
N GLY A 237 1.96 5.07 21.93
CA GLY A 237 1.63 4.17 23.04
C GLY A 237 0.77 2.98 22.67
N GLY A 238 0.20 2.94 21.46
CA GLY A 238 -0.60 1.79 21.03
C GLY A 238 -0.95 1.83 19.55
N VAL A 239 -1.10 0.64 18.98
CA VAL A 239 -1.59 0.40 17.62
C VAL A 239 -2.71 -0.62 17.69
N SER A 240 -3.80 -0.36 16.99
CA SER A 240 -4.87 -1.34 16.79
C SER A 240 -5.29 -1.40 15.34
N GLN A 241 -5.87 -2.52 14.93
CA GLN A 241 -6.37 -2.72 13.59
C GLN A 241 -7.71 -3.46 13.64
N THR A 242 -8.62 -3.06 12.76
CA THR A 242 -9.82 -3.82 12.40
C THR A 242 -9.80 -4.08 10.91
N ALA A 243 -10.45 -5.16 10.47
CA ALA A 243 -10.65 -5.40 9.05
C ALA A 243 -12.03 -5.99 8.76
N SER A 244 -12.48 -5.78 7.54
CA SER A 244 -13.65 -6.41 6.94
C SER A 244 -13.32 -6.75 5.50
N GLY A 245 -13.93 -7.79 4.93
CA GLY A 245 -13.70 -8.13 3.54
C GLY A 245 -14.78 -8.98 2.93
N THR A 246 -14.74 -9.03 1.60
CA THR A 246 -15.58 -9.87 0.75
C THR A 246 -14.70 -10.56 -0.28
N LYS A 247 -15.01 -11.81 -0.58
CA LYS A 247 -14.28 -12.61 -1.57
C LYS A 247 -15.27 -13.33 -2.46
N VAL A 248 -15.13 -13.17 -3.78
CA VAL A 248 -15.88 -13.96 -4.76
C VAL A 248 -14.99 -15.06 -5.28
N VAL A 249 -15.43 -16.30 -5.13
CA VAL A 249 -14.75 -17.48 -5.66
C VAL A 249 -15.56 -18.09 -6.79
N ILE A 250 -14.87 -18.47 -7.87
CA ILE A 250 -15.48 -19.19 -8.99
C ILE A 250 -15.16 -20.67 -8.82
N THR A 251 -16.20 -21.49 -8.74
CA THR A 251 -16.08 -22.95 -8.61
C THR A 251 -15.67 -23.59 -9.94
N SER A 252 -15.20 -24.83 -9.91
CA SER A 252 -14.88 -25.59 -11.12
C SER A 252 -16.08 -25.82 -12.06
N ALA A 253 -17.31 -25.66 -11.54
CA ALA A 253 -18.55 -25.72 -12.32
C ALA A 253 -18.96 -24.36 -12.91
N GLY A 254 -18.17 -23.29 -12.70
CA GLY A 254 -18.45 -21.94 -13.16
C GLY A 254 -19.42 -21.13 -12.28
N ALA A 255 -19.97 -21.73 -11.22
CA ALA A 255 -20.80 -21.00 -10.25
C ALA A 255 -19.93 -20.10 -9.36
N SER A 256 -20.42 -18.90 -9.04
CA SER A 256 -19.79 -18.00 -8.07
C SER A 256 -20.34 -18.21 -6.66
N LYS A 257 -19.46 -18.05 -5.66
CA LYS A 257 -19.84 -17.96 -4.24
C LYS A 257 -19.21 -16.71 -3.64
N THR A 258 -19.97 -16.01 -2.80
CA THR A 258 -19.50 -14.85 -2.07
C THR A 258 -19.21 -15.26 -0.63
N LEU A 259 -17.99 -15.00 -0.19
CA LEU A 259 -17.53 -15.21 1.18
C LEU A 259 -17.33 -13.85 1.84
N THR A 260 -17.68 -13.76 3.12
CA THR A 260 -17.48 -12.58 3.96
C THR A 260 -16.46 -12.90 5.04
N MET A 261 -15.68 -11.90 5.44
CA MET A 261 -14.71 -12.02 6.52
C MET A 261 -15.41 -12.00 7.89
N HIS A 262 -15.13 -13.00 8.72
CA HIS A 262 -15.60 -13.14 10.08
C HIS A 262 -14.42 -13.33 11.06
N ASP A 263 -14.69 -13.14 12.35
CA ASP A 263 -13.75 -13.39 13.46
C ASP A 263 -12.37 -12.75 13.28
N TYR A 264 -12.35 -11.52 12.75
CA TYR A 264 -11.12 -10.78 12.55
C TYR A 264 -10.45 -10.44 13.90
N SER A 265 -9.16 -10.75 14.02
CA SER A 265 -8.33 -10.32 15.14
C SER A 265 -6.92 -9.92 14.68
N ALA A 266 -6.35 -8.92 15.36
CA ALA A 266 -4.98 -8.49 15.18
C ALA A 266 -4.31 -8.24 16.52
N GLU A 267 -3.10 -8.77 16.69
CA GLU A 267 -2.25 -8.58 17.87
C GLU A 267 -1.01 -7.79 17.45
N PHE A 268 -0.78 -6.66 18.12
CA PHE A 268 0.41 -5.85 17.97
C PHE A 268 1.31 -6.00 19.19
N GLU A 269 2.61 -6.01 18.96
CA GLU A 269 3.63 -6.09 20.00
C GLU A 269 4.67 -4.99 19.80
N PHE A 270 5.25 -4.52 20.89
CA PHE A 270 6.34 -3.55 20.88
C PHE A 270 7.66 -4.29 21.10
N GLY A 271 8.49 -4.34 20.06
CA GLY A 271 9.83 -4.92 20.11
C GLY A 271 10.94 -3.88 19.98
N ASP A 272 12.17 -4.34 19.76
CA ASP A 272 13.38 -3.50 19.70
C ASP A 272 13.33 -2.45 18.57
N ALA A 273 12.61 -2.74 17.49
CA ALA A 273 12.42 -1.84 16.34
C ALA A 273 11.10 -1.04 16.39
N GLY A 274 10.32 -1.17 17.47
CA GLY A 274 9.02 -0.50 17.66
C GLY A 274 7.82 -1.44 17.55
N TRP A 275 6.64 -0.86 17.27
CA TRP A 275 5.39 -1.60 17.12
C TRP A 275 5.37 -2.40 15.82
N TYR A 276 5.04 -3.69 15.90
CA TYR A 276 4.82 -4.56 14.74
C TYR A 276 3.55 -5.40 14.90
N LEU A 277 2.96 -5.81 13.77
CA LEU A 277 1.85 -6.77 13.75
C LEU A 277 2.42 -8.16 14.02
N LYS A 278 2.15 -8.69 15.19
CA LYS A 278 2.64 -10.01 15.60
C LYS A 278 1.79 -11.13 15.01
N LYS A 279 0.47 -10.94 14.98
CA LYS A 279 -0.49 -11.92 14.49
C LYS A 279 -1.71 -11.24 13.90
N GLU A 280 -2.20 -11.78 12.80
CA GLU A 280 -3.51 -11.45 12.22
C GLU A 280 -4.23 -12.77 11.93
N SER A 281 -5.53 -12.84 12.21
CA SER A 281 -6.35 -14.01 11.86
C SER A 281 -7.78 -13.59 11.53
N TYR A 282 -8.39 -14.33 10.62
CA TYR A 282 -9.79 -14.17 10.22
C TYR A 282 -10.26 -15.42 9.48
N THR A 283 -11.58 -15.58 9.37
CA THR A 283 -12.22 -16.70 8.68
C THR A 283 -13.02 -16.16 7.50
N TRP A 284 -13.01 -16.88 6.37
CA TRP A 284 -13.90 -16.62 5.25
C TRP A 284 -15.06 -17.60 5.29
N GLU A 285 -16.27 -17.09 5.42
CA GLU A 285 -17.48 -17.92 5.44
C GLU A 285 -18.42 -17.47 4.33
N GLU A 286 -19.19 -18.40 3.76
CA GLU A 286 -20.22 -18.05 2.78
C GLU A 286 -21.24 -17.14 3.46
N GLY A 287 -21.42 -15.93 2.92
CA GLY A 287 -22.41 -15.02 3.46
C GLY A 287 -23.78 -15.70 3.43
N ALA A 288 -24.62 -15.44 4.45
CA ALA A 288 -26.06 -15.66 4.26
C ALA A 288 -26.44 -14.94 2.96
N ALA A 289 -27.08 -15.64 2.02
CA ALA A 289 -27.63 -14.99 0.85
C ALA A 289 -28.41 -13.78 1.36
N ASP A 290 -28.13 -12.58 0.83
CA ASP A 290 -29.12 -11.52 0.92
C ASP A 290 -30.40 -12.16 0.38
N GLU A 291 -31.36 -12.42 1.27
CA GLU A 291 -32.73 -12.72 0.87
C GLU A 291 -33.16 -11.46 0.14
N GLY A 292 -32.90 -11.46 -1.17
CA GLY A 292 -33.48 -10.51 -2.08
C GLY A 292 -34.96 -10.51 -1.75
N THR A 293 -35.46 -9.35 -1.35
CA THR A 293 -36.88 -9.08 -1.19
C THR A 293 -37.59 -9.76 -2.34
N ALA A 294 -38.26 -10.87 -2.03
CA ALA A 294 -39.18 -11.50 -2.93
C ALA A 294 -40.23 -10.43 -3.22
N ASP A 295 -40.22 -9.93 -4.45
CA ASP A 295 -41.34 -9.16 -4.98
C ASP A 295 -42.49 -10.16 -5.05
N GLU A 296 -43.29 -10.19 -3.97
CA GLU A 296 -44.52 -10.96 -3.91
C GLU A 296 -45.44 -10.45 -5.00
N GLY A 297 -45.97 -11.41 -5.76
CA GLY A 297 -46.57 -11.12 -7.04
C GLY A 297 -47.90 -10.39 -6.97
N THR A 298 -48.28 -9.88 -8.13
CA THR A 298 -49.68 -9.82 -8.52
C THR A 298 -49.87 -10.61 -9.80
N ALA A 299 -50.33 -11.85 -9.63
CA ALA A 299 -51.06 -12.57 -10.66
C ALA A 299 -52.57 -12.34 -10.42
N GLY A 300 -53.28 -12.03 -11.50
CA GLY A 300 -54.74 -11.99 -11.62
C GLY A 300 -55.05 -11.46 -13.02
N GLU A 301 -55.26 -12.34 -14.00
CA GLU A 301 -56.61 -12.71 -14.49
C GLU A 301 -57.45 -11.46 -14.79
N GLY A 302 -57.94 -11.18 -15.99
CA GLY A 302 -58.07 -11.92 -17.23
C GLY A 302 -59.09 -11.16 -18.10
N ASP A 303 -59.03 -11.45 -19.39
CA ASP A 303 -60.13 -11.42 -20.36
C ASP A 303 -60.55 -10.13 -21.12
N ALA A 304 -60.72 -10.39 -22.42
CA ALA A 304 -61.60 -9.82 -23.44
C ALA A 304 -61.54 -8.35 -23.90
N SER A 305 -61.16 -8.25 -25.17
CA SER A 305 -61.79 -7.47 -26.26
C SER A 305 -61.76 -5.94 -26.23
N ALA A 306 -61.19 -5.31 -27.26
CA ALA A 306 -61.94 -4.91 -28.46
C ALA A 306 -61.03 -4.11 -29.42
N GLU A 307 -61.21 -4.38 -30.71
CA GLU A 307 -60.77 -3.53 -31.82
C GLU A 307 -61.39 -2.12 -31.72
N ALA A 308 -60.67 -1.10 -32.17
CA ALA A 308 -61.12 -0.20 -33.24
C ALA A 308 -60.09 0.91 -33.51
N GLU A 309 -59.83 1.11 -34.81
CA GLU A 309 -59.25 2.31 -35.39
C GLU A 309 -60.05 3.57 -35.04
N GLY A 310 -59.35 4.72 -34.98
CA GLY A 310 -59.94 6.06 -34.84
C GLY A 310 -59.02 7.06 -34.19
#